data_AF-A0A6A5WCJ2-F1
#
_entry.id   AF-A0A6A5WCJ2-F1
#
_cell.length_a   1.000
_cell.length_b   1.000
_cell.length_c   1.000
_cell.angle_alpha   90.00
_cell.angle_beta   90.00
_cell.angle_gamma   90.00
#
_symmetry.space_group_name_H-M   'P 1'
#
loop_
_entity.id
_entity.type
_entity.pdbx_description
1 polymer ?
#
loop_
_entity_poly.entity_id
_entity_poly.type
_entity_poly.pdbx_seq_one_letter_code
_entity_poly.pdbx_strand_id
1 'polypeptide(L)'
;VQAKAVFVHFMVSNTPDFTSDDWANNIALAQAAGIDAFALNMANDEDTTTSSVPLAFTAAESKGFKLFFSFDYAGNGAWDQSTVTALISKYSGSSAYYHRGSQPLVSTFEGPGNADDWTEIKSSTGCFFIPDWSSLGAKDAVELANGVADGLFSWDAWPKGPVDTNTYPDASYHEFLGGKPYMASVSPWFYTNMPGYNKNWLWRGDSLWFDRWQQLVALDNQPEFIEIVSWNDFGESHYIGPLDDSQYAAFETGRSPYNYAENMPHDGWRNDLPYWIDLWKNGVATVSQEALTGWYRLNPKGACADGSTTGNTASQLLLEYAPAEVIQDKIFFTARLGSTADVSVTLGGASLTASWTSKPYGGVGIYFGSADTGGATGAVSITVSRSGATVATLSGESITTTCTSGLNNYNAWVGVSTGRSVSATPPMKVAEMNCTEGSGFGNFAGLCEFSCANGYCPSSSCYCTGLGVADPPEITGDPGYPLAGESPSYLGICSFDCNHGYCPDSACGPTEEPTVQPTTGEFLAATCIKGSGPTSPENFSGLCEYACNFGFCPMHLCSCDGTGALILPPDTNSSITGTPPDGVEDYGICDFACSRGYCPAPCTKGST
;
A
#
# COMPACT_ATOMS: atom_id res chain seq x y z
N VAL A 1 24.70 -6.10 -14.39
CA VAL A 1 23.46 -6.01 -13.60
C VAL A 1 22.67 -4.84 -14.17
N GLN A 2 21.53 -5.07 -14.81
CA GLN A 2 20.57 -3.98 -15.00
C GLN A 2 19.51 -4.22 -13.92
N ALA A 3 19.58 -3.40 -12.88
CA ALA A 3 19.44 -3.80 -11.48
C ALA A 3 18.10 -3.42 -10.84
N LYS A 4 17.19 -2.76 -11.57
CA LYS A 4 15.92 -2.25 -11.04
C LYS A 4 14.83 -2.17 -12.10
N ALA A 5 13.59 -2.53 -11.74
CA ALA A 5 12.42 -2.34 -12.60
C ALA A 5 11.16 -1.99 -11.80
N VAL A 6 10.24 -1.29 -12.46
CA VAL A 6 8.92 -0.91 -11.94
C VAL A 6 7.86 -1.57 -12.78
N PHE A 7 7.02 -2.34 -12.11
CA PHE A 7 5.88 -3.05 -12.66
C PHE A 7 4.59 -2.38 -12.20
N VAL A 8 3.48 -2.74 -12.83
CA VAL A 8 2.15 -2.43 -12.29
C VAL A 8 1.26 -3.66 -12.42
N HIS A 9 0.53 -3.92 -11.35
CA HIS A 9 -0.46 -4.99 -11.26
C HIS A 9 -1.61 -4.74 -12.22
N PHE A 10 -1.94 -5.70 -13.07
CA PHE A 10 -2.97 -5.55 -14.09
C PHE A 10 -3.99 -6.69 -13.98
N MET A 11 -5.24 -6.37 -13.64
CA MET A 11 -6.34 -7.32 -13.55
C MET A 11 -6.79 -7.72 -14.95
N VAL A 12 -6.38 -8.91 -15.42
CA VAL A 12 -6.79 -9.42 -16.74
C VAL A 12 -8.28 -9.76 -16.76
N SER A 13 -8.85 -10.15 -15.62
CA SER A 13 -10.28 -10.40 -15.41
C SER A 13 -11.16 -9.21 -15.80
N ASN A 14 -10.63 -7.98 -15.72
CA ASN A 14 -11.34 -6.76 -16.09
C ASN A 14 -11.29 -6.45 -17.59
N THR A 15 -10.77 -7.36 -18.43
CA THR A 15 -10.59 -7.13 -19.88
C THR A 15 -11.38 -8.06 -20.81
N PRO A 16 -12.62 -8.49 -20.50
CA PRO A 16 -13.36 -9.43 -21.34
C PRO A 16 -13.61 -8.91 -22.77
N ASP A 17 -13.75 -7.59 -22.92
CA ASP A 17 -14.06 -6.92 -24.18
C ASP A 17 -12.84 -6.20 -24.82
N PHE A 18 -11.65 -6.34 -24.23
CA PHE A 18 -10.46 -5.67 -24.75
C PHE A 18 -10.04 -6.20 -26.12
N THR A 19 -9.68 -5.27 -26.99
CA THR A 19 -8.99 -5.55 -28.25
C THR A 19 -7.48 -5.37 -28.09
N SER A 20 -6.71 -5.75 -29.11
CA SER A 20 -5.28 -5.45 -29.16
C SER A 20 -4.99 -3.93 -29.14
N ASP A 21 -5.90 -3.10 -29.65
CA ASP A 21 -5.73 -1.64 -29.63
C ASP A 21 -5.91 -1.08 -28.22
N ASP A 22 -6.85 -1.62 -27.44
CA ASP A 22 -7.06 -1.24 -26.03
C ASP A 22 -5.82 -1.61 -25.18
N TRP A 23 -5.28 -2.81 -25.38
CA TRP A 23 -3.99 -3.20 -24.79
C TRP A 23 -2.85 -2.25 -25.24
N ALA A 24 -2.74 -1.96 -26.53
CA ALA A 24 -1.70 -1.08 -27.07
C ALA A 24 -1.79 0.35 -26.53
N ASN A 25 -3.00 0.85 -26.26
CA ASN A 25 -3.24 2.16 -25.66
C ASN A 25 -2.80 2.18 -24.19
N ASN A 26 -3.22 1.19 -23.40
CA ASN A 26 -2.80 1.06 -21.99
C ASN A 26 -1.28 0.92 -21.86
N ILE A 27 -0.66 0.11 -22.72
CA ILE A 27 0.80 -0.05 -22.79
C ILE A 27 1.49 1.29 -23.10
N ALA A 28 0.96 2.07 -24.05
CA ALA A 28 1.54 3.37 -24.37
C ALA A 28 1.48 4.35 -23.18
N LEU A 29 0.38 4.34 -22.42
CA LEU A 29 0.24 5.13 -21.20
C LEU A 29 1.23 4.69 -20.10
N ALA A 30 1.42 3.38 -19.93
CA ALA A 30 2.38 2.83 -18.98
C ALA A 30 3.83 3.18 -19.35
N GLN A 31 4.19 3.07 -20.64
CA GLN A 31 5.50 3.52 -21.14
C GLN A 31 5.73 5.01 -20.89
N ALA A 32 4.71 5.84 -21.13
CA ALA A 32 4.78 7.28 -20.86
C ALA A 32 4.97 7.60 -19.36
N ALA A 33 4.46 6.75 -18.47
CA ALA A 33 4.66 6.85 -17.03
C ALA A 33 6.03 6.32 -16.55
N GLY A 34 6.82 5.67 -17.41
CA GLY A 34 8.12 5.08 -17.07
C GLY A 34 8.05 3.66 -16.49
N ILE A 35 6.89 3.01 -16.59
CA ILE A 35 6.67 1.63 -16.14
C ILE A 35 7.34 0.66 -17.13
N ASP A 36 7.96 -0.40 -16.63
CA ASP A 36 8.72 -1.36 -17.45
C ASP A 36 7.88 -2.56 -17.89
N ALA A 37 6.93 -3.02 -17.06
CA ALA A 37 6.09 -4.18 -17.38
C ALA A 37 4.71 -4.13 -16.71
N PHE A 38 3.76 -4.89 -17.27
CA PHE A 38 2.54 -5.31 -16.54
C PHE A 38 2.74 -6.67 -15.88
N ALA A 39 2.40 -6.75 -14.60
CA ALA A 39 2.20 -7.99 -13.87
C ALA A 39 0.75 -8.44 -14.13
N LEU A 40 0.57 -9.41 -15.03
CA LEU A 40 -0.75 -9.88 -15.44
C LEU A 40 -1.35 -10.76 -14.35
N ASN A 41 -2.22 -10.18 -13.52
CA ASN A 41 -3.02 -10.91 -12.55
C ASN A 41 -4.12 -11.68 -13.27
N MET A 42 -4.14 -12.98 -13.04
CA MET A 42 -5.12 -13.90 -13.62
C MET A 42 -5.61 -14.82 -12.52
N ALA A 43 -6.91 -14.86 -12.29
CA ALA A 43 -7.51 -15.88 -11.45
C ALA A 43 -7.71 -17.18 -12.24
N ASN A 44 -7.72 -18.30 -11.51
CA ASN A 44 -7.91 -19.61 -12.10
C ASN A 44 -9.27 -19.74 -12.81
N ASP A 45 -9.33 -20.57 -13.86
CA ASP A 45 -10.57 -20.89 -14.61
C ASP A 45 -11.35 -19.66 -15.15
N GLU A 46 -10.64 -18.60 -15.53
CA GLU A 46 -11.25 -17.43 -16.18
C GLU A 46 -11.06 -17.43 -17.70
N ASP A 47 -12.15 -17.17 -18.43
CA ASP A 47 -12.17 -17.08 -19.90
C ASP A 47 -11.16 -16.05 -20.43
N THR A 48 -10.95 -14.94 -19.70
CA THR A 48 -10.02 -13.84 -20.02
C THR A 48 -8.57 -14.31 -20.14
N THR A 49 -8.17 -15.39 -19.44
CA THR A 49 -6.85 -16.01 -19.59
C THR A 49 -6.62 -16.50 -21.02
N THR A 50 -7.66 -17.03 -21.66
CA THR A 50 -7.58 -17.56 -23.03
C THR A 50 -7.88 -16.52 -24.09
N SER A 51 -8.78 -15.56 -23.81
CA SER A 51 -9.22 -14.55 -24.78
C SER A 51 -8.34 -13.30 -24.80
N SER A 52 -7.91 -12.78 -23.64
CA SER A 52 -7.25 -11.48 -23.52
C SER A 52 -5.72 -11.56 -23.48
N VAL A 53 -5.14 -12.56 -22.80
CA VAL A 53 -3.67 -12.73 -22.71
C VAL A 53 -2.98 -12.78 -24.09
N PRO A 54 -3.48 -13.51 -25.11
CA PRO A 54 -2.87 -13.47 -26.44
C PRO A 54 -2.85 -12.07 -27.07
N LEU A 55 -3.91 -11.28 -26.83
CA LEU A 55 -4.02 -9.90 -27.33
C LEU A 55 -3.02 -8.98 -26.63
N ALA A 56 -2.85 -9.15 -25.31
CA ALA A 56 -1.87 -8.44 -24.51
C ALA A 56 -0.45 -8.67 -25.03
N PHE A 57 -0.05 -9.94 -25.23
CA PHE A 57 1.28 -10.28 -25.76
C PHE A 57 1.49 -9.73 -27.17
N THR A 58 0.50 -9.85 -28.05
CA THR A 58 0.57 -9.28 -29.42
C THR A 58 0.81 -7.76 -29.38
N ALA A 59 0.05 -7.05 -28.53
CA ALA A 59 0.21 -5.61 -28.36
C ALA A 59 1.59 -5.25 -27.77
N ALA A 60 2.03 -5.96 -26.73
CA ALA A 60 3.29 -5.70 -26.06
C ALA A 60 4.51 -5.97 -26.97
N GLU A 61 4.48 -7.04 -27.76
CA GLU A 61 5.52 -7.32 -28.76
C GLU A 61 5.62 -6.18 -29.78
N SER A 62 4.47 -5.67 -30.25
CA SER A 62 4.43 -4.55 -31.20
C SER A 62 4.97 -3.23 -30.63
N LYS A 63 4.83 -3.02 -29.31
CA LYS A 63 5.25 -1.81 -28.59
C LYS A 63 6.62 -1.92 -27.93
N GLY A 64 7.23 -3.10 -27.95
CA GLY A 64 8.47 -3.39 -27.21
C GLY A 64 8.31 -3.30 -25.69
N PHE A 65 7.10 -3.49 -25.18
CA PHE A 65 6.77 -3.46 -23.75
C PHE A 65 6.88 -4.86 -23.14
N LYS A 66 6.96 -4.95 -21.81
CA LYS A 66 7.11 -6.22 -21.11
C LYS A 66 5.86 -6.62 -20.34
N LEU A 67 5.65 -7.92 -20.23
CA LEU A 67 4.57 -8.56 -19.47
C LEU A 67 5.18 -9.73 -18.69
N PHE A 68 4.62 -10.06 -17.53
CA PHE A 68 4.86 -11.33 -16.87
C PHE A 68 3.62 -11.79 -16.13
N PHE A 69 3.56 -13.08 -15.79
CA PHE A 69 2.40 -13.63 -15.09
C PHE A 69 2.49 -13.44 -13.58
N SER A 70 1.38 -12.96 -13.02
CA SER A 70 1.05 -13.01 -11.61
C SER A 70 -0.16 -13.93 -11.45
N PHE A 71 0.06 -15.16 -11.00
CA PHE A 71 -1.04 -16.11 -10.84
C PHE A 71 -1.78 -15.82 -9.54
N ASP A 72 -3.07 -15.51 -9.63
CA ASP A 72 -3.90 -15.24 -8.46
C ASP A 72 -4.46 -16.57 -7.92
N TYR A 73 -3.92 -17.00 -6.77
CA TYR A 73 -4.35 -18.23 -6.08
C TYR A 73 -5.52 -18.00 -5.12
N ALA A 74 -5.93 -16.76 -4.89
CA ALA A 74 -6.99 -16.38 -3.96
C ALA A 74 -8.30 -15.98 -4.66
N GLY A 75 -8.24 -15.50 -5.89
CA GLY A 75 -9.38 -14.92 -6.63
C GLY A 75 -10.45 -15.94 -7.03
N ASN A 76 -10.04 -17.10 -7.56
CA ASN A 76 -10.97 -18.18 -7.94
C ASN A 76 -10.41 -19.57 -7.57
N GLY A 77 -9.80 -19.64 -6.39
CA GLY A 77 -9.14 -20.84 -5.87
C GLY A 77 -7.74 -21.07 -6.46
N ALA A 78 -7.08 -22.10 -5.93
CA ALA A 78 -5.71 -22.43 -6.29
C ALA A 78 -5.59 -22.88 -7.75
N TRP A 79 -4.48 -22.47 -8.39
CA TRP A 79 -4.14 -22.91 -9.74
C TRP A 79 -3.62 -24.35 -9.76
N ASP A 80 -4.00 -25.11 -10.79
CA ASP A 80 -3.40 -26.41 -11.08
C ASP A 80 -1.95 -26.25 -11.57
N GLN A 81 -1.02 -26.99 -10.95
CA GLN A 81 0.41 -26.95 -11.24
C GLN A 81 0.74 -27.16 -12.74
N SER A 82 0.05 -28.09 -13.40
CA SER A 82 0.31 -28.40 -14.81
C SER A 82 -0.13 -27.27 -15.73
N THR A 83 -1.22 -26.58 -15.37
CA THR A 83 -1.74 -25.41 -16.08
C THR A 83 -0.78 -24.22 -15.96
N VAL A 84 -0.28 -23.94 -14.76
CA VAL A 84 0.75 -22.90 -14.52
C VAL A 84 1.99 -23.16 -15.36
N THR A 85 2.51 -24.40 -15.30
CA THR A 85 3.69 -24.82 -16.08
C THR A 85 3.46 -24.60 -17.58
N ALA A 86 2.31 -25.03 -18.10
CA ALA A 86 1.98 -24.90 -19.52
C ALA A 86 1.90 -23.43 -19.97
N LEU A 87 1.31 -22.55 -19.17
CA LEU A 87 1.21 -21.12 -19.47
C LEU A 87 2.59 -20.47 -19.52
N ILE A 88 3.43 -20.70 -18.52
CA ILE A 88 4.80 -20.17 -18.49
C ILE A 88 5.59 -20.67 -19.70
N SER A 89 5.58 -21.98 -19.98
CA SER A 89 6.27 -22.53 -21.15
C SER A 89 5.77 -21.97 -22.48
N LYS A 90 4.47 -21.65 -22.59
CA LYS A 90 3.88 -21.08 -23.81
C LYS A 90 4.37 -19.67 -24.10
N TYR A 91 4.48 -18.81 -23.08
CA TYR A 91 4.71 -17.38 -23.29
C TYR A 91 6.12 -16.89 -22.90
N SER A 92 6.86 -17.62 -22.07
CA SER A 92 8.22 -17.22 -21.64
C SER A 92 9.19 -16.99 -22.80
N GLY A 93 8.99 -17.62 -23.97
CA GLY A 93 9.80 -17.36 -25.16
C GLY A 93 9.47 -16.07 -25.92
N SER A 94 8.38 -15.38 -25.57
CA SER A 94 7.96 -14.14 -26.24
C SER A 94 8.97 -13.01 -26.00
N SER A 95 9.18 -12.19 -27.02
CA SER A 95 10.00 -10.97 -26.88
C SER A 95 9.40 -9.94 -25.92
N ALA A 96 8.11 -10.06 -25.60
CA ALA A 96 7.43 -9.25 -24.61
C ALA A 96 7.46 -9.86 -23.20
N TYR A 97 7.92 -11.09 -22.98
CA TYR A 97 7.98 -11.64 -21.63
C TYR A 97 9.14 -11.02 -20.82
N TYR A 98 8.88 -10.52 -19.61
CA TYR A 98 9.92 -9.93 -18.76
C TYR A 98 10.86 -11.01 -18.23
N HIS A 99 12.17 -10.78 -18.35
CA HIS A 99 13.19 -11.69 -17.86
C HIS A 99 14.14 -10.97 -16.90
N ARG A 100 14.46 -11.63 -15.79
CA ARG A 100 15.60 -11.26 -14.95
C ARG A 100 16.82 -12.01 -15.44
N GLY A 101 17.68 -11.33 -16.21
CA GLY A 101 18.76 -12.01 -16.94
C GLY A 101 18.16 -12.93 -18.01
N SER A 102 18.40 -14.24 -17.91
CA SER A 102 17.84 -15.24 -18.83
C SER A 102 16.60 -15.96 -18.29
N GLN A 103 16.16 -15.68 -17.06
CA GLN A 103 15.06 -16.39 -16.42
C GLN A 103 13.75 -15.60 -16.58
N PRO A 104 12.64 -16.22 -17.04
CA PRO A 104 11.34 -15.55 -17.11
C PRO A 104 10.85 -15.25 -15.69
N LEU A 105 10.47 -14.00 -15.42
CA LEU A 105 9.95 -13.63 -14.10
C LEU A 105 8.51 -14.13 -13.93
N VAL A 106 8.18 -14.64 -12.76
CA VAL A 106 6.81 -15.07 -12.41
C VAL A 106 6.54 -14.67 -10.96
N SER A 107 5.33 -14.20 -10.68
CA SER A 107 4.84 -13.94 -9.33
C SER A 107 3.48 -14.62 -9.11
N THR A 108 2.96 -14.46 -7.90
CA THR A 108 1.60 -14.84 -7.52
C THR A 108 0.97 -13.73 -6.70
N PHE A 109 -0.35 -13.72 -6.61
CA PHE A 109 -1.06 -13.15 -5.47
C PHE A 109 -1.46 -14.30 -4.54
N GLU A 110 -0.92 -14.29 -3.33
CA GLU A 110 -1.04 -15.38 -2.35
C GLU A 110 -0.70 -16.78 -2.93
N GLY A 111 -1.26 -17.84 -2.34
CA GLY A 111 -0.96 -19.25 -2.65
C GLY A 111 0.12 -19.94 -1.81
N PRO A 112 0.39 -19.57 -0.53
CA PRO A 112 1.44 -20.24 0.24
C PRO A 112 1.17 -21.75 0.46
N GLY A 113 -0.10 -22.16 0.49
CA GLY A 113 -0.50 -23.58 0.56
C GLY A 113 -0.10 -24.41 -0.66
N ASN A 114 0.27 -23.76 -1.78
CA ASN A 114 0.74 -24.37 -3.02
C ASN A 114 2.24 -24.17 -3.24
N ALA A 115 3.00 -23.74 -2.24
CA ALA A 115 4.43 -23.46 -2.39
C ALA A 115 5.24 -24.68 -2.87
N ASP A 116 4.86 -25.90 -2.48
CA ASP A 116 5.58 -27.12 -2.88
C ASP A 116 5.53 -27.38 -4.40
N ASP A 117 4.43 -27.02 -5.06
CA ASP A 117 4.23 -27.14 -6.51
C ASP A 117 5.32 -26.37 -7.29
N TRP A 118 5.79 -25.25 -6.72
CA TRP A 118 6.78 -24.38 -7.34
C TRP A 118 8.16 -25.02 -7.48
N THR A 119 8.46 -26.07 -6.72
CA THR A 119 9.71 -26.83 -6.91
C THR A 119 9.76 -27.44 -8.31
N GLU A 120 8.67 -28.08 -8.74
CA GLU A 120 8.59 -28.70 -10.05
C GLU A 120 8.33 -27.67 -11.16
N ILE A 121 7.48 -26.66 -10.93
CA ILE A 121 7.22 -25.57 -11.90
C ILE A 121 8.55 -24.88 -12.25
N LYS A 122 9.34 -24.47 -11.25
CA LYS A 122 10.64 -23.83 -11.49
C LYS A 122 11.60 -24.76 -12.22
N SER A 123 11.67 -26.03 -11.84
CA SER A 123 12.56 -27.00 -12.50
C SER A 123 12.21 -27.21 -13.99
N SER A 124 10.92 -27.13 -14.33
CA SER A 124 10.41 -27.34 -15.69
C SER A 124 10.50 -26.10 -16.57
N THR A 125 10.38 -24.92 -15.99
CA THR A 125 10.28 -23.65 -16.73
C THR A 125 11.56 -22.81 -16.67
N GLY A 126 12.40 -23.02 -15.65
CA GLY A 126 13.58 -22.19 -15.37
C GLY A 126 13.23 -20.77 -14.90
N CYS A 127 11.99 -20.52 -14.46
CA CYS A 127 11.55 -19.20 -14.06
C CYS A 127 12.30 -18.64 -12.83
N PHE A 128 12.34 -17.31 -12.75
CA PHE A 128 12.71 -16.56 -11.56
C PHE A 128 11.43 -16.26 -10.81
N PHE A 129 11.25 -16.86 -9.64
CA PHE A 129 9.98 -16.87 -8.91
C PHE A 129 10.01 -15.92 -7.71
N ILE A 130 9.12 -14.92 -7.72
CA ILE A 130 8.98 -13.89 -6.68
C ILE A 130 7.50 -13.76 -6.26
N PRO A 131 6.98 -14.68 -5.45
CA PRO A 131 5.58 -14.66 -5.02
C PRO A 131 5.29 -13.53 -4.04
N ASP A 132 4.03 -13.10 -4.01
CA ASP A 132 3.45 -12.53 -2.81
C ASP A 132 2.87 -13.64 -1.94
N TRP A 133 3.38 -13.73 -0.71
CA TRP A 133 2.88 -14.59 0.38
C TRP A 133 2.74 -13.76 1.66
N SER A 134 2.29 -12.51 1.53
CA SER A 134 2.24 -11.55 2.63
C SER A 134 1.34 -12.01 3.78
N SER A 135 0.36 -12.88 3.53
CA SER A 135 -0.47 -13.50 4.58
C SER A 135 0.33 -14.25 5.66
N LEU A 136 1.54 -14.73 5.36
CA LEU A 136 2.43 -15.37 6.35
C LEU A 136 3.45 -14.40 6.98
N GLY A 137 3.69 -13.25 6.33
CA GLY A 137 4.84 -12.40 6.61
C GLY A 137 6.16 -12.96 6.07
N ALA A 138 7.16 -12.09 5.94
CA ALA A 138 8.40 -12.38 5.21
C ALA A 138 9.22 -13.56 5.78
N LYS A 139 9.24 -13.73 7.11
CA LYS A 139 10.03 -14.76 7.78
C LYS A 139 9.57 -16.17 7.43
N ASP A 140 8.28 -16.44 7.56
CA ASP A 140 7.74 -17.77 7.30
C ASP A 140 7.65 -18.00 5.78
N ALA A 141 7.32 -16.97 5.00
CA ALA A 141 7.26 -17.02 3.55
C ALA A 141 8.60 -17.41 2.89
N VAL A 142 9.73 -16.91 3.38
CA VAL A 142 11.05 -17.20 2.76
C VAL A 142 11.50 -18.64 2.99
N GLU A 143 10.97 -19.33 4.01
CA GLU A 143 11.31 -20.71 4.36
C GLU A 143 10.44 -21.76 3.63
N LEU A 144 9.28 -21.35 3.10
CA LEU A 144 8.34 -22.24 2.43
C LEU A 144 8.99 -23.08 1.31
N ALA A 145 8.55 -24.35 1.24
CA ALA A 145 9.04 -25.35 0.29
C ALA A 145 10.58 -25.41 0.21
N ASN A 146 11.25 -25.36 1.36
CA ASN A 146 12.71 -25.30 1.50
C ASN A 146 13.35 -24.09 0.81
N GLY A 147 12.68 -22.93 0.89
CA GLY A 147 13.14 -21.67 0.32
C GLY A 147 13.06 -21.62 -1.21
N VAL A 148 12.00 -22.18 -1.78
CA VAL A 148 11.78 -22.28 -3.24
C VAL A 148 11.75 -20.92 -3.94
N ALA A 149 11.29 -19.86 -3.26
CA ALA A 149 11.19 -18.52 -3.81
C ALA A 149 12.59 -17.90 -4.02
N ASP A 150 12.81 -17.28 -5.18
CA ASP A 150 14.07 -16.58 -5.48
C ASP A 150 14.12 -15.20 -4.83
N GLY A 151 12.96 -14.63 -4.51
CA GLY A 151 12.73 -13.38 -3.79
C GLY A 151 11.29 -13.33 -3.28
N LEU A 152 10.87 -12.26 -2.62
CA LEU A 152 9.47 -12.08 -2.22
C LEU A 152 8.93 -10.73 -2.66
N PHE A 153 7.65 -10.70 -3.01
CA PHE A 153 6.84 -9.51 -3.20
C PHE A 153 6.00 -9.26 -1.94
N SER A 154 5.93 -8.00 -1.49
CA SER A 154 5.06 -7.58 -0.40
C SER A 154 3.80 -6.90 -0.92
N TRP A 155 2.62 -7.46 -0.63
CA TRP A 155 1.32 -6.84 -0.88
C TRP A 155 0.93 -5.80 0.19
N ASP A 156 1.74 -5.61 1.25
CA ASP A 156 1.49 -4.67 2.35
C ASP A 156 1.68 -3.20 1.91
N ALA A 157 0.76 -2.69 1.10
CA ALA A 157 0.87 -1.38 0.45
C ALA A 157 0.24 -0.23 1.25
N TRP A 158 -0.63 -0.53 2.22
CA TRP A 158 -1.46 0.46 2.92
C TRP A 158 -1.23 0.45 4.44
N PRO A 159 -1.29 1.63 5.09
CA PRO A 159 -1.13 1.72 6.54
C PRO A 159 -2.31 1.12 7.30
N LYS A 160 -1.99 0.49 8.44
CA LYS A 160 -2.95 -0.16 9.33
C LYS A 160 -3.41 0.83 10.40
N GLY A 161 -4.64 1.33 10.27
CA GLY A 161 -5.25 2.28 11.21
C GLY A 161 -5.00 3.76 10.84
N PRO A 162 -5.25 4.70 11.77
CA PRO A 162 -5.21 6.14 11.51
C PRO A 162 -3.78 6.72 11.53
N VAL A 163 -2.82 6.01 10.93
CA VAL A 163 -1.39 6.36 10.91
C VAL A 163 -0.90 6.51 9.47
N ASP A 164 0.18 7.25 9.29
CA ASP A 164 0.86 7.34 7.99
C ASP A 164 1.66 6.04 7.74
N THR A 165 1.99 5.78 6.47
CA THR A 165 2.78 4.59 6.10
C THR A 165 4.22 4.68 6.62
N ASN A 166 4.89 3.54 6.77
CA ASN A 166 6.26 3.44 7.26
C ASN A 166 7.02 2.32 6.55
N THR A 167 8.33 2.18 6.84
CA THR A 167 9.22 1.22 6.17
C THR A 167 9.59 0.00 7.03
N TYR A 168 8.91 -0.22 8.15
CA TYR A 168 9.18 -1.40 8.99
C TYR A 168 8.89 -2.72 8.26
N PRO A 169 7.81 -2.84 7.44
CA PRO A 169 7.64 -4.00 6.58
C PRO A 169 8.84 -4.20 5.65
N ASP A 170 9.31 -3.17 4.93
CA ASP A 170 10.47 -3.29 4.04
C ASP A 170 11.73 -3.78 4.77
N ALA A 171 12.00 -3.23 5.96
CA ALA A 171 13.12 -3.66 6.79
C ALA A 171 13.03 -5.16 7.15
N SER A 172 11.83 -5.64 7.49
CA SER A 172 11.61 -7.07 7.78
C SER A 172 11.84 -7.96 6.55
N TYR A 173 11.39 -7.54 5.37
CA TYR A 173 11.64 -8.27 4.13
C TYR A 173 13.15 -8.34 3.83
N HIS A 174 13.86 -7.22 3.94
CA HIS A 174 15.31 -7.21 3.71
C HIS A 174 16.09 -8.08 4.69
N GLU A 175 15.69 -8.09 5.97
CA GLU A 175 16.32 -8.94 6.98
C GLU A 175 16.14 -10.43 6.63
N PHE A 176 14.89 -10.88 6.45
CA PHE A 176 14.60 -12.30 6.27
C PHE A 176 14.99 -12.84 4.89
N LEU A 177 14.95 -12.01 3.84
CA LEU A 177 15.40 -12.42 2.51
C LEU A 177 16.91 -12.72 2.45
N GLY A 178 17.71 -12.22 3.40
CA GLY A 178 19.13 -12.56 3.50
C GLY A 178 19.93 -12.26 2.21
N GLY A 179 19.52 -11.22 1.47
CA GLY A 179 20.11 -10.83 0.19
C GLY A 179 19.41 -11.37 -1.06
N LYS A 180 18.34 -12.17 -0.92
CA LYS A 180 17.42 -12.46 -2.03
C LYS A 180 16.68 -11.17 -2.47
N PRO A 181 16.28 -11.03 -3.75
CA PRO A 181 15.57 -9.84 -4.23
C PRO A 181 14.25 -9.59 -3.51
N TYR A 182 14.00 -8.32 -3.24
CA TYR A 182 12.75 -7.82 -2.68
C TYR A 182 11.99 -7.02 -3.75
N MET A 183 10.69 -7.26 -3.87
CA MET A 183 9.76 -6.43 -4.62
C MET A 183 8.85 -5.68 -3.66
N ALA A 184 8.94 -4.36 -3.64
CA ALA A 184 8.12 -3.49 -2.81
C ALA A 184 6.81 -3.12 -3.51
N SER A 185 5.71 -2.98 -2.76
CA SER A 185 4.47 -2.41 -3.28
C SER A 185 4.40 -0.90 -3.14
N VAL A 186 3.68 -0.27 -4.08
CA VAL A 186 3.26 1.13 -4.02
C VAL A 186 1.80 1.22 -4.45
N SER A 187 0.96 1.88 -3.68
CA SER A 187 -0.45 2.08 -4.03
C SER A 187 -0.91 3.49 -3.63
N PRO A 188 -1.77 4.16 -4.42
CA PRO A 188 -2.17 5.53 -4.08
C PRO A 188 -3.30 5.61 -3.04
N TRP A 189 -4.23 4.68 -3.06
CA TRP A 189 -5.49 4.75 -2.31
C TRP A 189 -6.06 3.35 -2.08
N PHE A 190 -7.05 3.20 -1.21
CA PHE A 190 -7.85 1.98 -1.13
C PHE A 190 -9.24 2.27 -0.55
N TYR A 191 -10.28 1.84 -1.26
CA TYR A 191 -11.65 1.81 -0.76
C TYR A 191 -12.44 0.76 -1.54
N THR A 192 -13.16 -0.09 -0.82
CA THR A 192 -14.06 -1.06 -1.43
C THR A 192 -15.37 -1.15 -0.67
N ASN A 193 -16.47 -1.32 -1.41
CA ASN A 193 -17.78 -1.72 -0.87
C ASN A 193 -18.41 -2.70 -1.87
N MET A 194 -18.00 -3.96 -1.74
CA MET A 194 -18.31 -5.09 -2.62
C MET A 194 -18.76 -6.30 -1.78
N PRO A 195 -19.99 -6.29 -1.22
CA PRO A 195 -20.50 -7.38 -0.40
C PRO A 195 -20.60 -8.75 -1.12
N GLY A 196 -20.61 -8.78 -2.45
CA GLY A 196 -20.45 -10.00 -3.25
C GLY A 196 -19.13 -10.73 -3.02
N TYR A 197 -18.09 -10.00 -2.63
CA TYR A 197 -16.76 -10.53 -2.33
C TYR A 197 -16.44 -10.51 -0.82
N ASN A 198 -17.44 -10.24 0.03
CA ASN A 198 -17.26 -10.01 1.47
C ASN A 198 -16.28 -8.86 1.78
N LYS A 199 -16.28 -7.81 0.94
CA LYS A 199 -15.40 -6.66 1.11
C LYS A 199 -16.17 -5.37 1.37
N ASN A 200 -15.84 -4.66 2.44
CA ASN A 200 -16.38 -3.34 2.74
C ASN A 200 -15.48 -2.58 3.73
N TRP A 201 -14.36 -2.05 3.27
CA TRP A 201 -13.43 -1.31 4.12
C TRP A 201 -12.60 -0.30 3.33
N LEU A 202 -11.83 0.51 4.06
CA LEU A 202 -10.80 1.39 3.51
C LEU A 202 -9.51 1.30 4.33
N TRP A 203 -8.41 1.73 3.71
CA TRP A 203 -7.19 2.10 4.42
C TRP A 203 -6.88 3.58 4.20
N ARG A 204 -5.97 4.14 5.00
CA ARG A 204 -5.61 5.56 4.86
C ARG A 204 -4.78 5.78 3.60
N GLY A 205 -5.39 6.42 2.59
CA GLY A 205 -4.71 6.83 1.35
C GLY A 205 -4.24 8.30 1.31
N ASP A 206 -4.61 9.09 2.32
CA ASP A 206 -4.44 10.55 2.41
C ASP A 206 -3.11 11.10 1.81
N SER A 207 -1.96 10.76 2.40
CA SER A 207 -0.61 11.15 1.93
C SER A 207 0.17 9.99 1.29
N LEU A 208 -0.44 8.79 1.25
CA LEU A 208 0.22 7.52 0.96
C LEU A 208 1.05 7.55 -0.33
N TRP A 209 0.48 8.07 -1.42
CA TRP A 209 1.16 8.12 -2.72
C TRP A 209 2.47 8.89 -2.66
N PHE A 210 2.52 10.02 -1.97
CA PHE A 210 3.75 10.79 -1.82
C PHE A 210 4.72 10.11 -0.86
N ASP A 211 4.23 9.73 0.32
CA ASP A 211 5.05 9.18 1.40
C ASP A 211 5.78 7.91 0.95
N ARG A 212 5.07 7.01 0.25
CA ARG A 212 5.64 5.72 -0.18
C ARG A 212 6.75 5.89 -1.21
N TRP A 213 6.58 6.75 -2.21
CA TRP A 213 7.66 7.04 -3.18
C TRP A 213 8.86 7.69 -2.51
N GLN A 214 8.62 8.65 -1.60
CA GLN A 214 9.69 9.31 -0.86
C GLN A 214 10.47 8.32 0.02
N GLN A 215 9.77 7.42 0.72
CA GLN A 215 10.37 6.36 1.53
C GLN A 215 11.22 5.42 0.70
N LEU A 216 10.71 4.89 -0.42
CA LEU A 216 11.46 3.97 -1.28
C LEU A 216 12.70 4.61 -1.92
N VAL A 217 12.66 5.91 -2.18
CA VAL A 217 13.85 6.66 -2.61
C VAL A 217 14.86 6.81 -1.47
N ALA A 218 14.40 7.02 -0.24
CA ALA A 218 15.23 7.23 0.94
C ALA A 218 15.74 5.95 1.62
N LEU A 219 15.24 4.77 1.26
CA LEU A 219 15.73 3.49 1.79
C LEU A 219 17.21 3.29 1.45
N ASP A 220 18.03 3.00 2.46
CA ASP A 220 19.45 2.68 2.29
C ASP A 220 19.65 1.45 1.40
N ASN A 221 18.83 0.43 1.60
CA ASN A 221 18.75 -0.75 0.75
C ASN A 221 17.48 -0.69 -0.09
N GLN A 222 17.57 -0.06 -1.27
CA GLN A 222 16.41 0.04 -2.15
C GLN A 222 16.04 -1.35 -2.71
N PRO A 223 14.73 -1.66 -2.87
CA PRO A 223 14.30 -2.93 -3.45
C PRO A 223 14.83 -3.11 -4.88
N GLU A 224 14.88 -4.36 -5.35
CA GLU A 224 15.24 -4.64 -6.74
C GLU A 224 14.06 -4.31 -7.66
N PHE A 225 12.84 -4.51 -7.19
CA PHE A 225 11.62 -4.27 -7.96
C PHE A 225 10.62 -3.44 -7.17
N ILE A 226 9.82 -2.66 -7.89
CA ILE A 226 8.60 -2.04 -7.36
C ILE A 226 7.43 -2.58 -8.18
N GLU A 227 6.35 -2.98 -7.54
CA GLU A 227 5.07 -3.19 -8.21
C GLU A 227 4.04 -2.16 -7.71
N ILE A 228 3.50 -1.38 -8.65
CA ILE A 228 2.40 -0.48 -8.37
C ILE A 228 1.11 -1.30 -8.32
N VAL A 229 0.34 -1.20 -7.24
CA VAL A 229 -0.95 -1.87 -7.05
C VAL A 229 -2.03 -0.79 -7.09
N SER A 230 -2.76 -0.61 -8.20
CA SER A 230 -2.78 -1.39 -9.46
C SER A 230 -3.03 -0.50 -10.68
N TRP A 231 -3.10 -1.09 -11.88
CA TRP A 231 -3.46 -0.39 -13.10
C TRP A 231 -4.98 -0.22 -13.25
N ASN A 232 -5.77 -1.26 -13.02
CA ASN A 232 -7.20 -1.26 -13.38
C ASN A 232 -8.09 -2.02 -12.37
N ASP A 233 -7.71 -2.09 -11.10
CA ASP A 233 -8.61 -2.58 -10.06
C ASP A 233 -9.53 -1.46 -9.56
N PHE A 234 -10.64 -1.27 -10.27
CA PHE A 234 -11.63 -0.24 -9.95
C PHE A 234 -12.46 -0.59 -8.70
N GLY A 235 -12.66 -1.88 -8.43
CA GLY A 235 -13.44 -2.37 -7.29
C GLY A 235 -12.75 -2.12 -5.94
N GLU A 236 -11.45 -1.90 -5.93
CA GLU A 236 -10.68 -1.58 -4.72
C GLU A 236 -10.12 -0.15 -4.69
N SER A 237 -10.47 0.65 -5.70
CA SER A 237 -10.13 2.08 -5.79
C SER A 237 -8.63 2.39 -5.79
N HIS A 238 -7.76 1.43 -6.11
CA HIS A 238 -6.31 1.65 -6.10
C HIS A 238 -5.69 1.68 -7.50
N TYR A 239 -6.53 1.76 -8.54
CA TYR A 239 -6.10 1.88 -9.93
C TYR A 239 -5.36 3.20 -10.21
N ILE A 240 -4.42 3.16 -11.15
CA ILE A 240 -3.77 4.34 -11.75
C ILE A 240 -3.94 4.38 -13.28
N GLY A 241 -4.68 3.45 -13.86
CA GLY A 241 -5.06 3.37 -15.28
C GLY A 241 -6.16 4.37 -15.64
N PRO A 242 -6.42 4.61 -16.93
CA PRO A 242 -7.53 5.45 -17.35
C PRO A 242 -8.88 4.82 -16.96
N LEU A 243 -9.86 5.65 -16.63
CA LEU A 243 -11.26 5.20 -16.49
C LEU A 243 -11.75 4.60 -17.81
N ASP A 244 -12.48 3.49 -17.72
CA ASP A 244 -12.98 2.75 -18.86
C ASP A 244 -14.23 1.96 -18.47
N ASP A 245 -15.36 2.35 -19.03
CA ASP A 245 -16.66 1.79 -18.69
C ASP A 245 -16.79 0.29 -19.02
N SER A 246 -15.97 -0.25 -19.93
CA SER A 246 -15.97 -1.69 -20.24
C SER A 246 -15.33 -2.56 -19.14
N GLN A 247 -14.68 -1.95 -18.15
CA GLN A 247 -13.92 -2.65 -17.11
C GLN A 247 -14.62 -2.67 -15.73
N TYR A 248 -15.88 -2.22 -15.65
CA TYR A 248 -16.63 -2.10 -14.39
C TYR A 248 -17.48 -3.31 -14.01
N ALA A 249 -17.33 -4.45 -14.70
CA ALA A 249 -18.09 -5.68 -14.42
C ALA A 249 -17.99 -6.13 -12.95
N ALA A 250 -16.86 -5.87 -12.29
CA ALA A 250 -16.66 -6.18 -10.88
C ALA A 250 -17.72 -5.53 -9.97
N PHE A 251 -18.22 -4.32 -10.26
CA PHE A 251 -19.22 -3.66 -9.41
C PHE A 251 -20.54 -4.42 -9.36
N GLU A 252 -20.94 -5.07 -10.47
CA GLU A 252 -22.13 -5.91 -10.53
C GLU A 252 -21.91 -7.23 -9.78
N THR A 253 -20.84 -7.96 -10.11
CA THR A 253 -20.51 -9.25 -9.47
C THR A 253 -20.25 -9.10 -7.97
N GLY A 254 -19.55 -8.04 -7.59
CA GLY A 254 -19.29 -7.64 -6.21
C GLY A 254 -20.51 -7.05 -5.50
N ARG A 255 -21.67 -6.94 -6.16
CA ARG A 255 -22.93 -6.42 -5.60
C ARG A 255 -22.77 -5.06 -4.94
N SER A 256 -21.96 -4.19 -5.54
CA SER A 256 -21.71 -2.86 -5.01
C SER A 256 -22.99 -2.02 -4.99
N PRO A 257 -23.22 -1.16 -3.99
CA PRO A 257 -24.41 -0.30 -3.95
C PRO A 257 -24.43 0.75 -5.08
N TYR A 258 -23.28 1.10 -5.64
CA TYR A 258 -23.11 2.00 -6.79
C TYR A 258 -21.65 1.94 -7.28
N ASN A 259 -21.36 2.45 -8.49
CA ASN A 259 -19.99 2.57 -8.99
C ASN A 259 -19.29 3.79 -8.37
N TYR A 260 -18.42 3.57 -7.38
CA TYR A 260 -17.63 4.64 -6.74
C TYR A 260 -16.35 5.03 -7.49
N ALA A 261 -16.01 4.36 -8.59
CA ALA A 261 -14.93 4.77 -9.49
C ALA A 261 -15.41 5.74 -10.58
N GLU A 262 -16.73 5.87 -10.79
CA GLU A 262 -17.29 6.79 -11.77
C GLU A 262 -16.86 8.24 -11.48
N ASN A 263 -16.27 8.90 -12.49
CA ASN A 263 -15.71 10.26 -12.38
C ASN A 263 -14.61 10.43 -11.32
N MET A 264 -13.85 9.38 -11.01
CA MET A 264 -12.67 9.43 -10.14
C MET A 264 -11.38 9.19 -10.94
N PRO A 265 -10.83 10.20 -11.65
CA PRO A 265 -9.75 9.99 -12.62
C PRO A 265 -8.37 9.83 -11.95
N HIS A 266 -8.13 8.66 -11.36
CA HIS A 266 -6.88 8.33 -10.67
C HIS A 266 -5.64 8.31 -11.57
N ASP A 267 -5.82 8.35 -12.89
CA ASP A 267 -4.73 8.48 -13.83
C ASP A 267 -3.91 9.77 -13.65
N GLY A 268 -4.48 10.77 -12.97
CA GLY A 268 -3.74 11.95 -12.52
C GLY A 268 -2.51 11.62 -11.66
N TRP A 269 -2.53 10.54 -10.85
CA TRP A 269 -1.36 10.12 -10.07
C TRP A 269 -0.19 9.63 -10.93
N ARG A 270 -0.41 9.24 -12.19
CA ARG A 270 0.68 8.90 -13.12
C ARG A 270 1.53 10.11 -13.49
N ASN A 271 1.02 11.33 -13.30
CA ASN A 271 1.71 12.55 -13.72
C ASN A 271 3.12 12.67 -13.12
N ASP A 272 3.31 12.22 -11.87
CA ASP A 272 4.59 12.31 -11.15
C ASP A 272 5.50 11.08 -11.30
N LEU A 273 4.97 9.97 -11.85
CA LEU A 273 5.71 8.71 -11.96
C LEU A 273 7.00 8.80 -12.76
N PRO A 274 7.07 9.48 -13.93
CA PRO A 274 8.33 9.54 -14.68
C PRO A 274 9.49 10.11 -13.86
N TYR A 275 9.21 11.12 -13.01
CA TYR A 275 10.22 11.71 -12.14
C TYR A 275 10.59 10.78 -10.98
N TRP A 276 9.59 10.20 -10.29
CA TRP A 276 9.82 9.29 -9.17
C TRP A 276 10.61 8.04 -9.59
N ILE A 277 10.22 7.42 -10.71
CA ILE A 277 10.86 6.21 -11.23
C ILE A 277 12.30 6.50 -11.66
N ASP A 278 12.54 7.62 -12.35
CA ASP A 278 13.90 8.03 -12.73
C ASP A 278 14.77 8.29 -11.49
N LEU A 279 14.22 8.99 -10.49
CA LEU A 279 14.91 9.28 -9.23
C LEU A 279 15.26 8.01 -8.47
N TRP A 280 14.34 7.05 -8.37
CA TRP A 280 14.57 5.77 -7.68
C TRP A 280 15.56 4.87 -8.43
N LYS A 281 15.50 4.82 -9.77
CA LYS A 281 16.42 4.02 -10.58
C LYS A 281 17.84 4.58 -10.58
N ASN A 282 17.98 5.90 -10.68
CA ASN A 282 19.26 6.56 -10.98
C ASN A 282 19.83 7.39 -9.82
N GLY A 283 19.07 7.58 -8.74
CA GLY A 283 19.45 8.43 -7.62
C GLY A 283 19.42 9.93 -7.93
N VAL A 284 18.97 10.33 -9.13
CA VAL A 284 18.78 11.72 -9.57
C VAL A 284 17.81 11.74 -10.74
N ALA A 285 16.96 12.76 -10.81
CA ALA A 285 16.03 12.97 -11.92
C ALA A 285 15.97 14.45 -12.29
N THR A 286 15.76 14.74 -13.59
CA THR A 286 15.60 16.12 -14.06
C THR A 286 14.12 16.47 -14.17
N VAL A 287 13.72 17.60 -13.57
CA VAL A 287 12.41 18.18 -13.83
C VAL A 287 12.44 18.80 -15.22
N SER A 288 11.71 18.17 -16.15
CA SER A 288 11.54 18.62 -17.54
C SER A 288 10.27 19.44 -17.76
N GLN A 289 9.29 19.28 -16.87
CA GLN A 289 8.03 20.00 -16.87
C GLN A 289 7.53 20.19 -15.44
N GLU A 290 7.19 21.44 -15.12
CA GLU A 290 6.53 21.76 -13.86
C GLU A 290 5.07 21.29 -13.91
N ALA A 291 4.56 20.72 -12.82
CA ALA A 291 3.18 20.24 -12.76
C ALA A 291 2.64 20.28 -11.33
N LEU A 292 1.32 20.30 -11.23
CA LEU A 292 0.56 20.23 -9.99
C LEU A 292 -0.41 19.06 -10.10
N THR A 293 -0.39 18.17 -9.12
CA THR A 293 -1.36 17.08 -8.95
C THR A 293 -2.08 17.30 -7.63
N GLY A 294 -3.40 17.20 -7.60
CA GLY A 294 -4.20 17.35 -6.38
C GLY A 294 -5.24 16.25 -6.25
N TRP A 295 -5.51 15.81 -5.02
CA TRP A 295 -6.52 14.78 -4.75
C TRP A 295 -7.25 15.00 -3.43
N TYR A 296 -8.52 14.59 -3.40
CA TYR A 296 -9.42 14.71 -2.25
C TYR A 296 -10.70 13.92 -2.49
N ARG A 297 -11.45 13.63 -1.42
CA ARG A 297 -12.82 13.09 -1.52
C ARG A 297 -13.80 14.19 -1.91
N LEU A 298 -14.77 13.86 -2.77
CA LEU A 298 -15.83 14.80 -3.17
C LEU A 298 -16.88 15.03 -2.08
N ASN A 299 -16.87 14.23 -1.03
CA ASN A 299 -17.72 14.40 0.14
C ASN A 299 -16.86 14.48 1.42
N PRO A 300 -17.18 15.40 2.36
CA PRO A 300 -16.65 15.33 3.72
C PRO A 300 -16.93 13.96 4.35
N LYS A 301 -16.02 13.43 5.17
CA LYS A 301 -16.04 12.05 5.66
C LYS A 301 -17.31 11.61 6.42
N GLY A 302 -18.09 12.58 6.91
CA GLY A 302 -19.35 12.38 7.61
C GLY A 302 -20.56 13.04 6.93
N ALA A 303 -20.47 13.36 5.64
CA ALA A 303 -21.57 14.01 4.93
C ALA A 303 -22.81 13.12 4.82
N CYS A 304 -22.60 11.81 4.65
CA CYS A 304 -23.63 10.80 4.43
C CYS A 304 -23.41 9.56 5.30
N ALA A 305 -24.21 8.51 5.10
CA ALA A 305 -24.01 7.24 5.80
C ALA A 305 -22.69 6.58 5.34
N ASP A 306 -22.02 5.88 6.24
CA ASP A 306 -20.80 5.12 5.94
C ASP A 306 -21.06 3.82 5.18
N GLY A 307 -22.32 3.34 5.15
CA GLY A 307 -22.67 2.09 4.50
C GLY A 307 -22.05 0.86 5.17
N SER A 308 -21.79 0.93 6.48
CA SER A 308 -21.06 -0.09 7.24
C SER A 308 -19.63 -0.34 6.74
N THR A 309 -19.05 0.61 6.00
CA THR A 309 -17.62 0.59 5.69
C THR A 309 -16.84 0.77 6.99
N THR A 310 -15.82 -0.05 7.18
CA THR A 310 -14.87 0.07 8.29
C THR A 310 -13.53 0.65 7.79
N GLY A 311 -12.79 1.31 8.68
CA GLY A 311 -11.37 1.53 8.48
C GLY A 311 -10.60 0.29 8.94
N ASN A 312 -9.78 -0.29 8.05
CA ASN A 312 -9.26 -1.67 8.15
C ASN A 312 -10.37 -2.74 8.16
N THR A 313 -9.98 -4.02 8.24
CA THR A 313 -10.93 -5.14 8.30
C THR A 313 -10.50 -6.23 9.29
N ALA A 314 -11.46 -6.73 10.07
CA ALA A 314 -11.30 -7.87 10.96
C ALA A 314 -10.99 -9.18 10.20
N SER A 315 -11.38 -9.27 8.92
CA SER A 315 -11.06 -10.42 8.06
C SER A 315 -9.56 -10.63 7.85
N GLN A 316 -8.77 -9.55 7.99
CA GLN A 316 -7.31 -9.56 7.98
C GLN A 316 -6.72 -9.50 9.39
N LEU A 317 -7.52 -9.81 10.42
CA LEU A 317 -7.14 -9.81 11.83
C LEU A 317 -6.67 -8.44 12.33
N LEU A 318 -7.12 -7.36 11.69
CA LEU A 318 -6.80 -5.99 12.06
C LEU A 318 -7.87 -5.40 12.99
N LEU A 319 -7.47 -4.44 13.83
CA LEU A 319 -8.42 -3.57 14.51
C LEU A 319 -9.19 -2.75 13.47
N GLU A 320 -10.52 -2.75 13.60
CA GLU A 320 -11.42 -1.90 12.81
C GLU A 320 -11.68 -0.57 13.51
N TYR A 321 -11.86 0.47 12.69
CA TYR A 321 -12.11 1.84 13.11
C TYR A 321 -13.30 2.41 12.36
N ALA A 322 -13.94 3.46 12.88
CA ALA A 322 -14.87 4.20 12.05
C ALA A 322 -14.09 4.87 10.89
N PRO A 323 -14.61 4.90 9.64
CA PRO A 323 -13.94 5.53 8.50
C PRO A 323 -13.44 6.95 8.80
N ALA A 324 -14.24 7.72 9.53
CA ALA A 324 -13.93 9.10 9.89
C ALA A 324 -12.75 9.26 10.86
N GLU A 325 -12.32 8.21 11.55
CA GLU A 325 -11.10 8.20 12.38
C GLU A 325 -9.86 7.96 11.54
N VAL A 326 -9.97 7.22 10.45
CA VAL A 326 -8.85 6.85 9.56
C VAL A 326 -8.55 7.94 8.55
N ILE A 327 -9.58 8.56 7.97
CA ILE A 327 -9.41 9.51 6.85
C ILE A 327 -9.52 10.98 7.26
N GLN A 328 -8.79 11.85 6.57
CA GLN A 328 -8.74 13.28 6.84
C GLN A 328 -9.53 14.10 5.80
N ASP A 329 -10.29 15.11 6.24
CA ASP A 329 -10.99 16.04 5.34
C ASP A 329 -10.04 17.14 4.85
N LYS A 330 -9.09 16.76 4.00
CA LYS A 330 -8.08 17.65 3.43
C LYS A 330 -8.04 17.57 1.91
N ILE A 331 -7.54 18.64 1.31
CA ILE A 331 -7.10 18.67 -0.09
C ILE A 331 -5.60 18.43 -0.08
N PHE A 332 -5.16 17.32 -0.66
CA PHE A 332 -3.75 16.95 -0.77
C PHE A 332 -3.22 17.30 -2.15
N PHE A 333 -1.93 17.61 -2.24
CA PHE A 333 -1.32 17.96 -3.52
C PHE A 333 0.19 17.75 -3.54
N THR A 334 0.68 17.37 -4.72
CA THR A 334 2.10 17.42 -5.08
C THR A 334 2.35 18.49 -6.13
N ALA A 335 3.52 19.11 -6.08
CA ALA A 335 3.99 19.95 -7.17
C ALA A 335 5.41 19.56 -7.56
N ARG A 336 5.58 19.10 -8.80
CA ARG A 336 6.89 18.89 -9.40
C ARG A 336 7.39 20.22 -9.94
N LEU A 337 8.48 20.74 -9.37
CA LEU A 337 8.95 22.10 -9.61
C LEU A 337 10.45 22.16 -9.93
N GLY A 338 10.83 23.05 -10.85
CA GLY A 338 12.23 23.28 -11.21
C GLY A 338 12.95 24.28 -10.28
N SER A 339 12.23 24.91 -9.36
CA SER A 339 12.75 25.75 -8.28
C SER A 339 11.62 26.01 -7.27
N THR A 340 11.94 26.54 -6.09
CA THR A 340 10.93 26.89 -5.08
C THR A 340 9.79 27.76 -5.64
N ALA A 341 8.57 27.46 -5.20
CA ALA A 341 7.35 28.20 -5.46
C ALA A 341 6.44 28.13 -4.22
N ASP A 342 5.46 29.01 -4.15
CA ASP A 342 4.45 29.06 -3.08
C ASP A 342 3.16 28.38 -3.55
N VAL A 343 2.35 27.90 -2.60
CA VAL A 343 1.03 27.31 -2.85
C VAL A 343 -0.06 28.10 -2.16
N SER A 344 -1.21 28.18 -2.81
CA SER A 344 -2.46 28.70 -2.23
C SER A 344 -3.60 27.78 -2.63
N VAL A 345 -4.56 27.58 -1.71
CA VAL A 345 -5.74 26.76 -1.93
C VAL A 345 -6.98 27.60 -1.61
N THR A 346 -8.00 27.50 -2.45
CA THR A 346 -9.32 28.06 -2.18
C THR A 346 -10.40 26.99 -2.27
N LEU A 347 -11.40 27.09 -1.40
CA LEU A 347 -12.58 26.23 -1.37
C LEU A 347 -13.84 27.10 -1.32
N GLY A 348 -14.71 26.99 -2.32
CA GLY A 348 -15.90 27.84 -2.43
C GLY A 348 -15.57 29.34 -2.53
N GLY A 349 -14.37 29.69 -3.00
CA GLY A 349 -13.86 31.05 -3.08
C GLY A 349 -13.21 31.59 -1.79
N ALA A 350 -13.25 30.84 -0.69
CA ALA A 350 -12.52 31.18 0.54
C ALA A 350 -11.11 30.59 0.52
N SER A 351 -10.10 31.35 0.96
CA SER A 351 -8.73 30.83 1.10
C SER A 351 -8.62 29.86 2.28
N LEU A 352 -7.97 28.72 2.07
CA LEU A 352 -7.58 27.79 3.12
C LEU A 352 -6.11 27.99 3.49
N THR A 353 -5.74 27.65 4.72
CA THR A 353 -4.34 27.57 5.12
C THR A 353 -3.71 26.38 4.40
N ALA A 354 -2.72 26.67 3.55
CA ALA A 354 -1.98 25.67 2.79
C ALA A 354 -0.47 25.96 2.90
N SER A 355 0.32 24.91 3.05
CA SER A 355 1.79 24.99 3.06
C SER A 355 2.39 23.70 2.54
N TRP A 356 3.63 23.78 2.06
CA TRP A 356 4.45 22.60 1.82
C TRP A 356 4.83 21.95 3.16
N THR A 357 4.36 20.73 3.39
CA THR A 357 4.73 19.89 4.53
C THR A 357 5.98 19.07 4.23
N SER A 358 6.30 18.85 2.96
CA SER A 358 7.59 18.31 2.51
C SER A 358 8.13 19.09 1.32
N LYS A 359 9.46 19.29 1.30
CA LYS A 359 10.17 20.03 0.26
C LYS A 359 11.41 19.24 -0.16
N PRO A 360 11.70 19.11 -1.47
CA PRO A 360 12.92 18.47 -1.92
C PRO A 360 14.14 19.33 -1.56
N TYR A 361 15.24 18.69 -1.18
CA TYR A 361 16.51 19.39 -0.95
C TYR A 361 16.93 20.19 -2.19
N GLY A 362 17.40 21.43 -1.97
CA GLY A 362 17.80 22.33 -3.05
C GLY A 362 16.63 22.93 -3.85
N GLY A 363 15.39 22.60 -3.51
CA GLY A 363 14.19 23.19 -4.08
C GLY A 363 13.85 22.77 -5.51
N VAL A 364 14.41 21.66 -5.99
CA VAL A 364 14.13 21.05 -7.29
C VAL A 364 13.62 19.64 -7.08
N GLY A 365 12.43 19.33 -7.58
CA GLY A 365 11.80 18.02 -7.42
C GLY A 365 10.34 18.12 -7.02
N ILE A 366 9.85 17.14 -6.26
CA ILE A 366 8.45 17.05 -5.86
C ILE A 366 8.27 17.61 -4.46
N TYR A 367 7.42 18.63 -4.37
CA TYR A 367 6.90 19.17 -3.12
C TYR A 367 5.59 18.48 -2.77
N PHE A 368 5.29 18.38 -1.47
CA PHE A 368 4.02 17.87 -0.98
C PHE A 368 3.43 18.81 0.06
N GLY A 369 2.10 18.93 0.04
CA GLY A 369 1.36 19.73 1.00
C GLY A 369 -0.10 19.30 1.07
N SER A 370 -0.80 19.89 2.03
CA SER A 370 -2.24 19.73 2.17
C SER A 370 -2.89 21.00 2.70
N ALA A 371 -4.20 21.10 2.54
CA ALA A 371 -5.04 22.14 3.12
C ALA A 371 -6.25 21.50 3.82
N ASP A 372 -6.43 21.79 5.11
CA ASP A 372 -7.59 21.33 5.86
C ASP A 372 -8.85 22.07 5.41
N THR A 373 -9.87 21.29 5.06
CA THR A 373 -11.15 21.84 4.61
C THR A 373 -12.03 22.25 5.79
N GLY A 374 -11.80 21.70 6.99
CA GLY A 374 -12.66 21.89 8.15
C GLY A 374 -14.12 21.45 7.91
N GLY A 375 -14.34 20.54 6.95
CA GLY A 375 -15.68 20.13 6.50
C GLY A 375 -16.40 21.15 5.61
N ALA A 376 -15.71 22.21 5.17
CA ALA A 376 -16.26 23.16 4.21
C ALA A 376 -16.49 22.50 2.83
N THR A 377 -17.33 23.14 2.02
CA THR A 377 -17.75 22.65 0.70
C THR A 377 -17.59 23.74 -0.36
N GLY A 378 -17.56 23.34 -1.63
CA GLY A 378 -17.48 24.25 -2.77
C GLY A 378 -16.42 23.85 -3.79
N ALA A 379 -16.25 24.68 -4.81
CA ALA A 379 -15.25 24.47 -5.84
C ALA A 379 -13.84 24.57 -5.27
N VAL A 380 -12.97 23.61 -5.63
CA VAL A 380 -11.57 23.58 -5.23
C VAL A 380 -10.72 24.26 -6.28
N SER A 381 -9.80 25.12 -5.84
CA SER A 381 -8.69 25.58 -6.67
C SER A 381 -7.38 25.54 -5.90
N ILE A 382 -6.35 24.97 -6.54
CA ILE A 382 -4.99 24.93 -6.02
C ILE A 382 -4.12 25.70 -7.00
N THR A 383 -3.41 26.71 -6.52
CA THR A 383 -2.53 27.54 -7.36
C THR A 383 -1.12 27.52 -6.81
N VAL A 384 -0.18 27.11 -7.66
CA VAL A 384 1.25 27.27 -7.42
C VAL A 384 1.71 28.55 -8.10
N SER A 385 2.41 29.39 -7.36
CA SER A 385 2.89 30.69 -7.86
C SER A 385 4.35 30.94 -7.47
N ARG A 386 5.06 31.67 -8.32
CA ARG A 386 6.47 32.04 -8.10
C ARG A 386 6.63 33.51 -8.41
N SER A 387 7.06 34.29 -7.41
CA SER A 387 7.26 35.74 -7.55
C SER A 387 6.02 36.47 -8.10
N GLY A 388 4.83 36.05 -7.66
CA GLY A 388 3.54 36.62 -8.09
C GLY A 388 3.03 36.14 -9.46
N ALA A 389 3.77 35.32 -10.19
CA ALA A 389 3.32 34.70 -11.44
C ALA A 389 2.80 33.28 -11.19
N THR A 390 1.67 32.92 -11.78
CA THR A 390 1.14 31.55 -11.74
C THR A 390 2.05 30.58 -12.49
N VAL A 391 2.43 29.49 -11.83
CA VAL A 391 3.16 28.36 -12.43
C VAL A 391 2.18 27.32 -12.97
N ALA A 392 1.19 26.95 -12.16
CA ALA A 392 0.11 26.05 -12.50
C ALA A 392 -1.10 26.34 -11.61
N THR A 393 -2.31 26.16 -12.16
CA THR A 393 -3.56 26.23 -11.41
C THR A 393 -4.40 25.01 -11.74
N LEU A 394 -4.77 24.26 -10.71
CA LEU A 394 -5.75 23.18 -10.78
C LEU A 394 -7.12 23.75 -10.40
N SER A 395 -8.11 23.58 -11.27
CA SER A 395 -9.52 23.78 -10.97
C SER A 395 -10.15 22.40 -10.84
N GLY A 396 -10.43 21.99 -9.60
CA GLY A 396 -10.93 20.65 -9.32
C GLY A 396 -12.43 20.60 -9.15
N GLU A 397 -12.95 19.38 -9.04
CA GLU A 397 -14.35 19.13 -8.73
C GLU A 397 -14.79 19.71 -7.38
N SER A 398 -16.07 20.03 -7.26
CA SER A 398 -16.59 20.62 -6.03
C SER A 398 -16.73 19.58 -4.91
N ILE A 399 -16.29 19.93 -3.70
CA ILE A 399 -16.63 19.17 -2.49
C ILE A 399 -18.08 19.49 -2.14
N THR A 400 -18.94 18.49 -1.98
CA THR A 400 -20.36 18.65 -1.67
C THR A 400 -20.82 17.67 -0.60
N THR A 401 -22.03 17.87 -0.06
CA THR A 401 -22.69 16.89 0.81
C THR A 401 -23.71 16.02 0.07
N THR A 402 -23.71 16.07 -1.27
CA THR A 402 -24.61 15.23 -2.09
C THR A 402 -23.92 13.91 -2.38
N CYS A 403 -24.55 12.82 -1.98
CA CYS A 403 -23.98 11.48 -2.10
C CYS A 403 -24.86 10.58 -2.96
N THR A 404 -24.22 9.79 -3.81
CA THR A 404 -24.87 8.72 -4.57
C THR A 404 -25.43 7.69 -3.59
N SER A 405 -26.70 7.31 -3.77
CA SER A 405 -27.40 6.36 -2.89
C SER A 405 -27.42 6.72 -1.39
N GLY A 406 -27.12 7.98 -1.03
CA GLY A 406 -27.04 8.40 0.38
C GLY A 406 -25.82 7.85 1.15
N LEU A 407 -24.82 7.33 0.45
CA LEU A 407 -23.60 6.74 1.00
C LEU A 407 -22.38 7.60 0.69
N ASN A 408 -21.49 7.81 1.66
CA ASN A 408 -20.23 8.50 1.37
C ASN A 408 -19.43 7.68 0.35
N ASN A 409 -18.92 8.36 -0.69
CA ASN A 409 -17.88 7.81 -1.53
C ASN A 409 -16.53 8.13 -0.90
N TYR A 410 -15.87 7.10 -0.37
CA TYR A 410 -14.54 7.21 0.22
C TYR A 410 -13.40 7.13 -0.81
N ASN A 411 -13.73 7.00 -2.10
CA ASN A 411 -12.77 7.13 -3.19
C ASN A 411 -12.33 8.59 -3.40
N ALA A 412 -11.18 8.79 -4.03
CA ALA A 412 -10.59 10.10 -4.27
C ALA A 412 -10.83 10.59 -5.71
N TRP A 413 -11.11 11.87 -5.85
CA TRP A 413 -10.96 12.55 -7.13
C TRP A 413 -9.52 13.04 -7.27
N VAL A 414 -8.93 12.92 -8.46
CA VAL A 414 -7.55 13.35 -8.74
C VAL A 414 -7.53 14.30 -9.93
N GLY A 415 -6.78 15.39 -9.83
CA GLY A 415 -6.67 16.38 -10.90
C GLY A 415 -5.23 16.77 -11.16
N VAL A 416 -4.94 17.12 -12.41
CA VAL A 416 -3.61 17.54 -12.85
C VAL A 416 -3.67 18.88 -13.58
N SER A 417 -2.67 19.72 -13.34
CA SER A 417 -2.40 20.93 -14.12
C SER A 417 -0.93 20.97 -14.50
N THR A 418 -0.67 21.02 -15.81
CA THR A 418 0.70 21.11 -16.33
C THR A 418 1.13 22.56 -16.43
N GLY A 419 2.28 22.88 -15.84
CA GLY A 419 2.97 24.15 -16.02
C GLY A 419 3.92 24.12 -17.21
N ARG A 420 4.87 25.06 -17.18
CA ARG A 420 5.88 25.26 -18.23
C ARG A 420 6.92 24.13 -18.26
N SER A 421 7.49 23.89 -19.44
CA SER A 421 8.72 23.11 -19.58
C SER A 421 9.89 23.83 -18.93
N VAL A 422 10.74 23.08 -18.25
CA VAL A 422 11.96 23.55 -17.59
C VAL A 422 13.06 22.51 -17.77
N SER A 423 14.27 22.80 -17.31
CA SER A 423 15.36 21.83 -17.23
C SER A 423 16.12 22.10 -15.94
N ALA A 424 15.68 21.47 -14.86
CA ALA A 424 16.26 21.65 -13.55
C ALA A 424 16.56 20.30 -12.92
N THR A 425 17.79 20.12 -12.45
CA THR A 425 18.25 18.90 -11.80
C THR A 425 18.59 19.24 -10.34
N PRO A 426 18.24 18.39 -9.37
CA PRO A 426 18.66 18.56 -7.98
C PRO A 426 20.18 18.74 -7.86
N PRO A 427 20.66 19.53 -6.89
CA PRO A 427 22.08 19.87 -6.78
C PRO A 427 22.97 18.70 -6.34
N MET A 428 22.39 17.64 -5.79
CA MET A 428 23.10 16.45 -5.29
C MET A 428 22.31 15.19 -5.64
N LYS A 429 23.00 14.06 -5.70
CA LYS A 429 22.35 12.76 -5.85
C LYS A 429 21.83 12.26 -4.50
N VAL A 430 20.82 11.39 -4.53
CA VAL A 430 20.27 10.73 -3.34
C VAL A 430 21.36 10.04 -2.52
N ALA A 431 22.30 9.33 -3.18
CA ALA A 431 23.41 8.64 -2.49
C ALA A 431 24.43 9.57 -1.81
N GLU A 432 24.36 10.88 -2.06
CA GLU A 432 25.20 11.90 -1.43
C GLU A 432 24.47 12.64 -0.30
N MET A 433 23.18 12.33 -0.09
CA MET A 433 22.34 12.91 0.94
C MET A 433 22.29 12.01 2.18
N ASN A 434 21.95 12.61 3.31
CA ASN A 434 21.53 11.92 4.52
C ASN A 434 20.02 11.98 4.64
N CYS A 435 19.45 11.08 5.45
CA CYS A 435 18.18 11.41 6.08
C CYS A 435 18.36 12.64 6.96
N THR A 436 17.42 13.58 6.90
CA THR A 436 17.39 14.81 7.71
C THR A 436 16.02 15.09 8.32
N GLU A 437 15.03 14.27 8.00
CA GLU A 437 13.71 14.27 8.64
C GLU A 437 13.28 12.80 8.72
N GLY A 438 12.88 12.34 9.89
CA GLY A 438 12.45 10.97 10.09
C GLY A 438 11.63 10.83 11.35
N SER A 439 11.06 9.64 11.52
CA SER A 439 10.21 9.32 12.65
C SER A 439 10.35 7.87 13.06
N GLY A 440 9.72 7.50 14.17
CA GLY A 440 9.76 6.18 14.76
C GLY A 440 8.46 5.83 15.46
N PHE A 441 8.23 4.54 15.71
CA PHE A 441 7.03 4.07 16.40
C PHE A 441 7.16 4.19 17.92
N GLY A 442 6.10 4.62 18.60
CA GLY A 442 6.04 4.63 20.06
C GLY A 442 7.18 5.41 20.73
N ASN A 443 7.91 4.76 21.64
CA ASN A 443 9.00 5.38 22.41
C ASN A 443 10.26 5.68 21.55
N PHE A 444 10.32 5.20 20.29
CA PHE A 444 11.35 5.61 19.34
C PHE A 444 11.11 6.98 18.71
N ALA A 445 9.88 7.53 18.77
CA ALA A 445 9.51 8.70 17.98
C ALA A 445 10.46 9.91 18.15
N GLY A 446 10.74 10.31 19.39
CA GLY A 446 11.63 11.43 19.67
C GLY A 446 13.11 11.14 19.38
N LEU A 447 13.55 9.91 19.62
CA LEU A 447 14.90 9.44 19.29
C LEU A 447 15.11 9.44 17.76
N CYS A 448 14.14 8.96 17.00
CA CYS A 448 14.18 8.94 15.55
C CYS A 448 14.10 10.35 14.96
N GLU A 449 13.26 11.22 15.51
CA GLU A 449 13.22 12.63 15.10
C GLU A 449 14.60 13.29 15.25
N PHE A 450 15.26 13.10 16.40
CA PHE A 450 16.58 13.66 16.65
C PHE A 450 17.67 13.00 15.80
N SER A 451 17.78 11.67 15.83
CA SER A 451 18.82 10.93 15.11
C SER A 451 18.75 11.14 13.60
N CYS A 452 17.56 11.01 13.01
CA CYS A 452 17.36 11.19 11.57
C CYS A 452 17.62 12.63 11.16
N ALA A 453 17.24 13.64 11.96
CA ALA A 453 17.60 15.03 11.67
C ALA A 453 19.11 15.29 11.59
N ASN A 454 19.89 14.45 12.28
CA ASN A 454 21.33 14.55 12.40
C ASN A 454 22.09 13.49 11.58
N GLY A 455 21.43 12.88 10.60
CA GLY A 455 22.06 12.01 9.60
C GLY A 455 22.25 10.56 10.01
N TYR A 456 21.72 10.14 11.16
CA TYR A 456 21.70 8.74 11.59
C TYR A 456 20.27 8.24 11.68
N CYS A 457 19.79 7.49 10.69
CA CYS A 457 18.40 7.05 10.63
C CYS A 457 18.31 5.53 10.38
N PRO A 458 18.56 4.70 11.39
CA PRO A 458 18.64 3.25 11.21
C PRO A 458 17.26 2.66 10.89
N SER A 459 17.14 1.93 9.77
CA SER A 459 15.88 1.31 9.32
C SER A 459 15.32 0.26 10.28
N SER A 460 16.13 -0.21 11.23
CA SER A 460 15.72 -1.12 12.31
C SER A 460 14.84 -0.45 13.37
N SER A 461 14.84 0.88 13.44
CA SER A 461 14.21 1.63 14.54
C SER A 461 13.42 2.83 14.02
N CYS A 462 13.88 3.44 12.92
CA CYS A 462 13.37 4.67 12.34
C CYS A 462 13.02 4.50 10.87
N TYR A 463 12.25 5.44 10.33
CA TYR A 463 12.00 5.58 8.90
C TYR A 463 12.20 7.02 8.46
N CYS A 464 12.78 7.19 7.27
CA CYS A 464 13.12 8.50 6.73
C CYS A 464 11.94 9.12 5.98
N THR A 465 11.68 10.41 6.24
CA THR A 465 10.62 11.20 5.58
C THR A 465 11.18 12.36 4.75
N GLY A 466 12.47 12.69 4.90
CA GLY A 466 13.12 13.74 4.13
C GLY A 466 14.64 13.57 4.03
N LEU A 467 15.17 13.88 2.85
CA LEU A 467 16.61 13.80 2.54
C LEU A 467 17.22 15.20 2.45
N GLY A 468 18.49 15.31 2.84
CA GLY A 468 19.23 16.56 2.82
C GLY A 468 20.70 16.42 3.17
N VAL A 469 21.30 17.49 3.69
CA VAL A 469 22.64 17.48 4.28
C VAL A 469 22.48 17.63 5.78
N ALA A 470 22.89 16.62 6.53
CA ALA A 470 22.86 16.66 7.99
C ALA A 470 23.97 17.56 8.55
N ASP A 471 23.69 18.20 9.68
CA ASP A 471 24.64 18.99 10.47
C ASP A 471 24.54 18.58 11.95
N PRO A 472 25.10 17.42 12.33
CA PRO A 472 24.93 16.87 13.67
C PRO A 472 25.58 17.77 14.75
N PRO A 473 25.00 17.86 15.96
CA PRO A 473 25.63 18.52 17.10
C PRO A 473 27.03 17.98 17.39
N GLU A 474 27.84 18.78 18.09
CA GLU A 474 29.16 18.33 18.56
C GLU A 474 29.03 17.10 19.47
N ILE A 475 30.03 16.21 19.36
CA ILE A 475 30.09 15.00 20.18
C ILE A 475 30.35 15.39 21.64
N THR A 476 29.46 15.00 22.54
CA THR A 476 29.58 15.26 23.98
C THR A 476 30.47 14.24 24.69
N GLY A 477 30.57 13.02 24.14
CA GLY A 477 31.26 11.90 24.76
C GLY A 477 30.43 11.21 25.85
N ASP A 478 29.15 11.57 26.00
CA ASP A 478 28.24 10.94 26.95
C ASP A 478 27.76 9.59 26.38
N PRO A 479 28.00 8.47 27.09
CA PRO A 479 27.53 7.18 26.62
C PRO A 479 26.00 7.08 26.75
N GLY A 480 25.37 6.40 25.81
CA GLY A 480 23.94 6.11 25.83
C GLY A 480 23.67 4.63 25.60
N TYR A 481 22.85 4.05 26.47
CA TYR A 481 22.40 2.67 26.39
C TYR A 481 20.88 2.60 26.55
N PRO A 482 20.23 1.56 25.99
CA PRO A 482 18.83 1.28 26.27
C PRO A 482 18.59 1.09 27.77
N LEU A 483 17.42 1.53 28.25
CA LEU A 483 16.99 1.20 29.62
C LEU A 483 16.68 -0.28 29.77
N ALA A 484 16.71 -0.76 31.02
CA ALA A 484 16.36 -2.14 31.34
C ALA A 484 14.95 -2.49 30.84
N GLY A 485 14.85 -3.55 30.03
CA GLY A 485 13.58 -3.99 29.42
C GLY A 485 13.37 -3.52 27.98
N GLU A 486 14.16 -2.57 27.49
CA GLU A 486 14.11 -2.13 26.09
C GLU A 486 14.77 -3.14 25.14
N SER A 487 14.38 -3.08 23.87
CA SER A 487 14.88 -3.99 22.84
C SER A 487 16.30 -3.61 22.36
N PRO A 488 17.03 -4.55 21.73
CA PRO A 488 18.31 -4.24 21.10
C PRO A 488 18.25 -3.18 20.00
N SER A 489 17.07 -2.90 19.42
CA SER A 489 16.87 -1.85 18.43
C SER A 489 17.15 -0.44 18.98
N TYR A 490 17.19 -0.27 20.31
CA TYR A 490 17.60 0.98 20.95
C TYR A 490 19.12 1.18 21.03
N LEU A 491 19.94 0.14 20.82
CA LEU A 491 21.39 0.21 21.07
C LEU A 491 22.07 1.29 20.23
N GLY A 492 21.84 1.27 18.92
CA GLY A 492 22.45 2.22 17.99
C GLY A 492 21.96 3.64 18.21
N ILE A 493 20.65 3.81 18.41
CA ILE A 493 20.02 5.13 18.54
C ILE A 493 20.31 5.79 19.88
N CYS A 494 20.28 5.07 21.01
CA CYS A 494 20.69 5.62 22.29
C CYS A 494 22.18 6.00 22.29
N SER A 495 23.03 5.17 21.66
CA SER A 495 24.45 5.48 21.55
C SER A 495 24.70 6.74 20.72
N PHE A 496 23.94 6.97 19.65
CA PHE A 496 24.08 8.16 18.83
C PHE A 496 23.51 9.39 19.56
N ASP A 497 22.25 9.34 19.98
CA ASP A 497 21.52 10.49 20.51
C ASP A 497 22.15 11.04 21.78
N CYS A 498 22.48 10.17 22.75
CA CYS A 498 23.08 10.62 24.01
C CYS A 498 24.47 11.24 23.77
N ASN A 499 25.25 10.68 22.85
CA ASN A 499 26.56 11.20 22.47
C ASN A 499 26.49 12.53 21.69
N HIS A 500 25.29 12.94 21.27
CA HIS A 500 24.99 14.23 20.64
C HIS A 500 24.10 15.12 21.54
N GLY A 501 23.97 14.79 22.83
CA GLY A 501 23.31 15.63 23.83
C GLY A 501 21.79 15.48 23.94
N TYR A 502 21.18 14.49 23.27
CA TYR A 502 19.78 14.13 23.43
C TYR A 502 19.67 12.75 24.09
N CYS A 503 19.42 12.69 25.39
CA CYS A 503 19.34 11.42 26.12
C CYS A 503 18.06 11.40 26.96
N PRO A 504 16.91 11.02 26.38
CA PRO A 504 15.66 10.98 27.13
C PRO A 504 15.67 9.82 28.14
N ASP A 505 15.54 10.16 29.43
CA ASP A 505 15.49 9.22 30.56
C ASP A 505 14.29 8.23 30.52
N SER A 506 13.42 8.33 29.51
CA SER A 506 12.32 7.39 29.24
C SER A 506 12.72 6.22 28.34
N ALA A 507 13.88 6.28 27.68
CA ALA A 507 14.32 5.28 26.71
C ALA A 507 15.81 4.94 26.82
N CYS A 508 16.63 5.94 27.15
CA CYS A 508 18.09 5.80 27.21
C CYS A 508 18.65 6.21 28.57
N GLY A 509 19.83 5.69 28.91
CA GLY A 509 20.56 6.05 30.12
C GLY A 509 22.08 5.84 30.00
N PRO A 510 22.87 6.31 30.99
CA PRO A 510 24.33 6.29 30.94
C PRO A 510 24.95 4.93 31.30
N THR A 511 24.15 3.98 31.78
CA THR A 511 24.60 2.67 32.27
C THR A 511 24.10 1.58 31.34
N GLU A 512 24.97 0.66 30.97
CA GLU A 512 24.61 -0.52 30.20
C GLU A 512 23.72 -1.46 31.03
N GLU A 513 22.54 -1.74 30.51
CA GLU A 513 21.56 -2.66 31.11
C GLU A 513 21.24 -3.80 30.14
N PRO A 514 20.79 -4.97 30.63
CA PRO A 514 20.38 -6.07 29.77
C PRO A 514 19.19 -5.69 28.89
N THR A 515 19.32 -5.90 27.58
CA THR A 515 18.22 -5.76 26.61
C THR A 515 17.33 -7.00 26.58
N VAL A 516 16.07 -6.81 26.18
CA VAL A 516 15.08 -7.89 26.05
C VAL A 516 14.69 -8.01 24.58
N GLN A 517 14.95 -9.17 23.99
CA GLN A 517 14.46 -9.46 22.64
C GLN A 517 12.92 -9.61 22.67
N PRO A 518 12.16 -8.80 21.92
CA PRO A 518 10.72 -8.94 21.84
C PRO A 518 10.34 -10.33 21.33
N THR A 519 9.36 -10.97 21.98
CA THR A 519 8.80 -12.26 21.49
C THR A 519 7.87 -12.07 20.29
N THR A 520 7.43 -10.83 20.05
CA THR A 520 6.56 -10.41 18.95
C THR A 520 7.17 -9.17 18.31
N GLY A 521 7.01 -8.97 17.00
CA GLY A 521 7.60 -7.82 16.31
C GLY A 521 7.16 -6.49 16.93
N GLU A 522 8.13 -5.68 17.36
CA GLU A 522 7.87 -4.43 18.11
C GLU A 522 7.17 -3.33 17.28
N PHE A 523 7.21 -3.48 15.95
CA PHE A 523 6.60 -2.57 14.98
C PHE A 523 5.29 -3.10 14.38
N LEU A 524 4.81 -4.25 14.85
CA LEU A 524 3.52 -4.79 14.40
C LEU A 524 2.37 -3.98 15.00
N ALA A 525 1.35 -3.72 14.19
CA ALA A 525 0.12 -3.10 14.67
C ALA A 525 -0.55 -4.00 15.72
N ALA A 526 -1.11 -3.39 16.75
CA ALA A 526 -1.89 -4.11 17.75
C ALA A 526 -3.16 -4.68 17.12
N THR A 527 -3.58 -5.85 17.60
CA THR A 527 -4.84 -6.51 17.22
C THR A 527 -5.76 -6.59 18.43
N CYS A 528 -7.02 -6.94 18.19
CA CYS A 528 -7.89 -7.31 19.31
C CYS A 528 -7.41 -8.65 19.89
N ILE A 529 -7.38 -8.75 21.23
CA ILE A 529 -7.05 -9.98 21.96
C ILE A 529 -8.11 -10.33 23.01
N LYS A 530 -9.17 -9.52 23.11
CA LYS A 530 -10.26 -9.73 24.03
C LYS A 530 -11.45 -8.90 23.57
N GLY A 531 -12.63 -9.50 23.49
CA GLY A 531 -13.82 -8.75 23.15
C GLY A 531 -15.08 -9.29 23.79
N SER A 532 -16.17 -8.56 23.57
CA SER A 532 -17.51 -8.87 24.03
C SER A 532 -18.54 -8.61 22.93
N GLY A 533 -19.70 -9.24 23.05
CA GLY A 533 -20.77 -9.18 22.05
C GLY A 533 -22.15 -9.11 22.71
N PRO A 534 -23.19 -8.80 21.92
CA PRO A 534 -24.56 -8.67 22.41
C PRO A 534 -25.13 -10.01 22.89
N THR A 535 -26.08 -9.94 23.82
CA THR A 535 -26.87 -11.08 24.30
C THR A 535 -28.32 -11.10 23.77
N SER A 536 -28.70 -10.06 23.01
CA SER A 536 -30.04 -9.84 22.44
C SER A 536 -29.94 -8.93 21.21
N PRO A 537 -30.76 -9.13 20.14
CA PRO A 537 -31.81 -10.14 20.00
C PRO A 537 -31.26 -11.57 19.87
N GLU A 538 -30.05 -11.71 19.30
CA GLU A 538 -29.30 -12.95 19.26
C GLU A 538 -28.07 -12.87 20.18
N ASN A 539 -27.65 -14.02 20.71
CA ASN A 539 -26.54 -14.08 21.67
C ASN A 539 -25.20 -14.33 20.98
N PHE A 540 -24.53 -13.27 20.55
CA PHE A 540 -23.18 -13.30 20.00
C PHE A 540 -22.07 -13.16 21.04
N SER A 541 -22.39 -13.05 22.33
CA SER A 541 -21.42 -12.81 23.39
C SER A 541 -20.24 -13.80 23.38
N GLY A 542 -20.51 -15.11 23.28
CA GLY A 542 -19.46 -16.13 23.23
C GLY A 542 -18.68 -16.16 21.91
N LEU A 543 -19.31 -15.81 20.79
CA LEU A 543 -18.67 -15.71 19.48
C LEU A 543 -17.68 -14.55 19.44
N CYS A 544 -18.10 -13.38 19.94
CA CYS A 544 -17.21 -12.22 20.06
C CYS A 544 -16.07 -12.48 21.06
N GLU A 545 -16.35 -13.10 22.22
CA GLU A 545 -15.30 -13.47 23.18
C GLU A 545 -14.25 -14.39 22.55
N TYR A 546 -14.68 -15.39 21.76
CA TYR A 546 -13.80 -16.31 21.07
C TYR A 546 -13.03 -15.64 19.92
N ALA A 547 -13.73 -14.98 18.98
CA ALA A 547 -13.14 -14.50 17.75
C ALA A 547 -12.21 -13.30 18.00
N CYS A 548 -12.62 -12.36 18.86
CA CYS A 548 -11.81 -11.19 19.21
C CYS A 548 -10.52 -11.57 19.94
N ASN A 549 -10.42 -12.76 20.54
CA ASN A 549 -9.18 -13.27 21.13
C ASN A 549 -8.09 -13.58 20.08
N PHE A 550 -8.47 -13.71 18.80
CA PHE A 550 -7.58 -14.02 17.69
C PHE A 550 -7.53 -12.90 16.64
N GLY A 551 -7.88 -11.66 17.00
CA GLY A 551 -7.87 -10.50 16.11
C GLY A 551 -9.10 -10.35 15.20
N PHE A 552 -9.91 -11.39 15.01
CA PHE A 552 -11.16 -11.29 14.23
C PHE A 552 -12.27 -10.68 15.12
N CYS A 553 -12.38 -9.36 15.11
CA CYS A 553 -13.33 -8.63 15.97
C CYS A 553 -14.12 -7.58 15.18
N PRO A 554 -15.18 -7.98 14.45
CA PRO A 554 -15.97 -7.05 13.62
C PRO A 554 -16.64 -5.98 14.48
N MET A 555 -16.33 -4.69 14.28
CA MET A 555 -16.75 -3.60 15.17
C MET A 555 -18.25 -3.31 15.16
N HIS A 556 -18.94 -3.74 14.09
CA HIS A 556 -20.39 -3.59 13.96
C HIS A 556 -21.19 -4.66 14.73
N LEU A 557 -20.51 -5.67 15.28
CA LEU A 557 -21.12 -6.72 16.09
C LEU A 557 -20.47 -6.88 17.47
N CYS A 558 -19.15 -6.79 17.53
CA CYS A 558 -18.34 -7.00 18.72
C CYS A 558 -17.70 -5.70 19.21
N SER A 559 -17.36 -5.65 20.50
CA SER A 559 -16.54 -4.61 21.11
C SER A 559 -15.18 -5.18 21.49
N CYS A 560 -14.10 -4.51 21.11
CA CYS A 560 -12.76 -4.89 21.53
C CYS A 560 -12.46 -4.32 22.93
N ASP A 561 -12.30 -5.20 23.91
CA ASP A 561 -12.09 -4.87 25.33
C ASP A 561 -10.60 -4.90 25.73
N GLY A 562 -9.72 -5.30 24.82
CA GLY A 562 -8.27 -5.34 25.04
C GLY A 562 -7.50 -5.56 23.75
N THR A 563 -6.37 -4.86 23.63
CA THR A 563 -5.49 -4.94 22.45
C THR A 563 -4.11 -5.47 22.85
N GLY A 564 -3.41 -6.08 21.89
CA GLY A 564 -2.08 -6.63 22.09
C GLY A 564 -1.49 -7.21 20.81
N ALA A 565 -0.45 -8.02 20.95
CA ALA A 565 0.10 -8.76 19.82
C ALA A 565 -0.88 -9.84 19.34
N LEU A 566 -0.89 -10.08 18.02
CA LEU A 566 -1.76 -11.07 17.41
C LEU A 566 -1.51 -12.47 17.98
N ILE A 567 -2.58 -13.09 18.46
CA ILE A 567 -2.62 -14.52 18.75
C ILE A 567 -3.13 -15.19 17.49
N LEU A 568 -2.31 -16.02 16.85
CA LEU A 568 -2.72 -16.72 15.64
C LEU A 568 -3.93 -17.61 15.92
N PRO A 569 -4.99 -17.53 15.09
CA PRO A 569 -6.14 -18.40 15.24
C PRO A 569 -5.77 -19.86 14.99
N PRO A 570 -6.54 -20.82 15.53
CA PRO A 570 -6.41 -22.22 15.14
C PRO A 570 -6.61 -22.42 13.63
N ASP A 571 -6.01 -23.49 13.11
CA ASP A 571 -6.17 -23.90 11.71
C ASP A 571 -7.64 -24.05 11.33
N THR A 572 -7.97 -23.59 10.13
CA THR A 572 -9.32 -23.74 9.55
C THR A 572 -9.55 -25.17 9.06
N ASN A 573 -10.73 -25.71 9.36
CA ASN A 573 -11.27 -26.88 8.68
C ASN A 573 -12.15 -26.42 7.52
N SER A 574 -11.65 -26.48 6.29
CA SER A 574 -12.34 -26.04 5.07
C SER A 574 -13.59 -26.85 4.73
N SER A 575 -13.81 -28.01 5.36
CA SER A 575 -15.04 -28.80 5.22
C SER A 575 -16.17 -28.34 6.14
N ILE A 576 -15.94 -27.32 6.97
CA ILE A 576 -16.92 -26.78 7.92
C ILE A 576 -17.12 -25.30 7.64
N THR A 577 -18.38 -24.91 7.50
CA THR A 577 -18.79 -23.51 7.41
C THR A 577 -19.71 -23.13 8.57
N GLY A 578 -19.80 -21.83 8.82
CA GLY A 578 -20.74 -21.26 9.79
C GLY A 578 -21.64 -20.25 9.11
N THR A 579 -22.93 -20.29 9.41
CA THR A 579 -23.90 -19.33 8.89
C THR A 579 -24.73 -18.73 10.02
N PRO A 580 -25.04 -17.43 9.99
CA PRO A 580 -25.93 -16.81 10.96
C PRO A 580 -27.40 -17.16 10.68
N PRO A 581 -28.33 -16.83 11.59
CA PRO A 581 -29.76 -16.90 11.30
C PRO A 581 -30.15 -16.04 10.10
N ASP A 582 -31.22 -16.44 9.40
CA ASP A 582 -31.73 -15.71 8.24
C ASP A 582 -32.00 -14.23 8.57
N GLY A 583 -31.41 -13.33 7.78
CA GLY A 583 -31.57 -11.88 7.93
C GLY A 583 -30.71 -11.23 9.01
N VAL A 584 -29.79 -11.98 9.63
CA VAL A 584 -28.80 -11.46 10.57
C VAL A 584 -27.46 -11.28 9.86
N GLU A 585 -26.96 -10.05 9.84
CA GLU A 585 -25.59 -9.75 9.41
C GLU A 585 -24.65 -10.03 10.58
N ASP A 586 -23.74 -10.97 10.40
CA ASP A 586 -22.79 -11.41 11.43
C ASP A 586 -21.35 -11.03 11.11
N TYR A 587 -21.13 -10.35 9.97
CA TYR A 587 -19.81 -9.89 9.51
C TYR A 587 -18.78 -11.03 9.45
N GLY A 588 -19.24 -12.25 9.11
CA GLY A 588 -18.41 -13.44 8.93
C GLY A 588 -17.98 -14.15 10.22
N ILE A 589 -18.44 -13.71 11.40
CA ILE A 589 -18.00 -14.29 12.67
C ILE A 589 -18.40 -15.76 12.83
N CYS A 590 -19.56 -16.17 12.31
CA CYS A 590 -19.99 -17.56 12.36
C CYS A 590 -19.05 -18.44 11.53
N ASP A 591 -18.71 -18.02 10.31
CA ASP A 591 -17.82 -18.81 9.46
C ASP A 591 -16.41 -18.89 10.05
N PHE A 592 -15.89 -17.77 10.54
CA PHE A 592 -14.60 -17.72 11.22
C PHE A 592 -14.52 -18.69 12.41
N ALA A 593 -15.54 -18.69 13.27
CA ALA A 593 -15.55 -19.49 14.48
C ALA A 593 -15.85 -20.98 14.22
N CYS A 594 -16.86 -21.27 13.39
CA CYS A 594 -17.30 -22.63 13.10
C CYS A 594 -16.22 -23.44 12.36
N SER A 595 -15.55 -22.84 11.38
CA SER A 595 -14.43 -23.46 10.67
C SER A 595 -13.25 -23.80 11.60
N ARG A 596 -13.17 -23.17 12.78
CA ARG A 596 -12.13 -23.39 13.81
C ARG A 596 -12.64 -24.17 15.02
N GLY A 597 -13.76 -24.87 14.87
CA GLY A 597 -14.29 -25.80 15.87
C GLY A 597 -15.11 -25.15 16.99
N TYR A 598 -15.37 -23.84 16.95
CA TYR A 598 -16.23 -23.14 17.89
C TYR A 598 -17.52 -22.67 17.20
N CYS A 599 -18.59 -23.46 17.29
CA CYS A 599 -19.85 -23.18 16.58
C CYS A 599 -21.08 -23.22 17.50
N PRO A 600 -21.17 -22.33 18.51
CA PRO A 600 -22.36 -22.19 19.33
C PRO A 600 -23.50 -21.50 18.57
N ALA A 601 -24.73 -21.63 19.08
CA ALA A 601 -25.83 -20.75 18.67
C ALA A 601 -25.45 -19.27 18.90
N PRO A 602 -25.89 -18.33 18.05
CA PRO A 602 -26.88 -18.49 16.98
C PRO A 602 -26.36 -19.07 15.66
N CYS A 603 -25.07 -19.38 15.54
CA CYS A 603 -24.52 -19.92 14.30
C CYS A 603 -25.02 -21.34 14.01
N THR A 604 -25.26 -21.62 12.73
CA THR A 604 -25.58 -22.95 12.22
C THR A 604 -24.37 -23.52 11.49
N LYS A 605 -23.94 -24.71 11.92
CA LYS A 605 -22.84 -25.44 11.30
C LYS A 605 -23.28 -26.03 9.96
N GLY A 606 -22.57 -25.66 8.89
CA GLY A 606 -22.65 -26.29 7.58
C GLY A 606 -21.48 -27.24 7.32
N SER A 607 -21.58 -27.97 6.21
CA SER A 607 -20.48 -28.72 5.61
C SER A 607 -20.48 -28.46 4.10
N THR A 608 -19.32 -28.14 3.56
CA THR A 608 -19.07 -27.86 2.13
C THR A 608 -18.99 -29.12 1.28
#